data_AF-A0A0K0GAN7-F1
#
_entry.id   AF-A0A0K0GAN7-F1
#
_cell.length_a   1.000
_cell.length_b   1.000
_cell.length_c   1.000
_cell.angle_alpha   90.00
_cell.angle_beta   90.00
_cell.angle_gamma   90.00
#
_symmetry.space_group_name_H-M   'P 1'
#
loop_
_entity.id
_entity.type
_entity.pdbx_description
1 polymer ?
#
loop_
_entity_poly.entity_id
_entity_poly.type
_entity_poly.pdbx_seq_one_letter_code
_entity_poly.pdbx_strand_id
1 'polypeptide(L)'
;MESLPQIFLVIYMIIFSITLVASIVYWVKQRFSALAAIAMILSLLIPLVSFVYTAQRKTGNGYEFMLEKVFDLNGLAITLMIGYVYIIGWLIFVITELLTRLYHVPFINEKLKPMFQKMEEHWIKKGIPPLKRFFSLIREKLPKRRKKADETLEEEHKQSSQ
;
A
#
# COMPACT_ATOMS: atom_id res chain seq x y z
N MET A 1 31.24 14.25 -5.19
CA MET A 1 29.78 14.13 -5.40
C MET A 1 29.36 12.79 -4.85
N GLU A 2 28.95 12.72 -3.58
CA GLU A 2 28.39 11.49 -3.03
C GLU A 2 26.94 11.39 -3.52
N SER A 3 26.77 10.74 -4.66
CA SER A 3 25.45 10.40 -5.20
C SER A 3 24.82 9.31 -4.35
N LEU A 4 23.52 9.40 -4.11
CA LEU A 4 22.73 8.30 -3.57
C LEU A 4 23.07 7.02 -4.36
N PRO A 5 23.25 5.86 -3.68
CA PRO A 5 23.55 4.63 -4.36
C PRO A 5 22.45 4.35 -5.40
N GLN A 6 22.86 3.99 -6.62
CA GLN A 6 21.98 3.85 -7.77
C GLN A 6 20.77 2.94 -7.49
N ILE A 7 20.95 1.97 -6.59
CA ILE A 7 19.90 1.08 -6.08
C ILE A 7 18.70 1.85 -5.49
N PHE A 8 18.95 2.96 -4.79
CA PHE A 8 17.90 3.76 -4.15
C PHE A 8 17.02 4.44 -5.20
N LEU A 9 17.61 4.95 -6.28
CA LEU A 9 16.89 5.54 -7.40
C LEU A 9 16.05 4.49 -8.14
N VAL A 10 16.61 3.28 -8.35
CA VAL A 10 15.87 2.17 -8.95
C VAL A 10 14.66 1.76 -8.11
N ILE A 11 14.85 1.57 -6.80
CA ILE A 11 13.75 1.22 -5.87
C ILE A 11 12.68 2.33 -5.87
N TYR A 12 13.11 3.59 -5.82
CA TYR A 12 12.22 4.74 -5.89
C TYR A 12 11.36 4.72 -7.16
N MET A 13 11.98 4.55 -8.33
CA MET A 13 11.25 4.48 -9.60
C MET A 13 10.27 3.31 -9.64
N ILE A 14 10.63 2.14 -9.11
CA ILE A 14 9.75 0.97 -9.05
C ILE A 14 8.52 1.26 -8.18
N ILE A 15 8.71 1.82 -6.97
CA ILE A 15 7.63 2.14 -6.04
C ILE A 15 6.64 3.11 -6.69
N PHE A 16 7.13 4.19 -7.27
CA PHE A 16 6.27 5.19 -7.93
C PHE A 16 5.56 4.61 -9.16
N SER A 17 6.23 3.77 -9.95
CA SER A 17 5.61 3.11 -11.10
C SER A 17 4.48 2.17 -10.68
N ILE A 18 4.69 1.35 -9.64
CA ILE A 18 3.65 0.45 -9.11
C ILE A 18 2.48 1.26 -8.56
N THR A 19 2.74 2.32 -7.80
CA THR A 19 1.70 3.22 -7.28
C THR A 19 0.88 3.85 -8.40
N LEU A 20 1.53 4.32 -9.46
CA LEU A 20 0.86 4.94 -10.60
C LEU A 20 -0.04 3.94 -11.32
N VAL A 21 0.49 2.75 -11.65
CA VAL A 21 -0.30 1.68 -12.29
C VAL A 21 -1.47 1.24 -11.39
N ALA A 22 -1.22 1.03 -10.10
CA ALA A 22 -2.27 0.65 -9.16
C ALA A 22 -3.38 1.71 -9.06
N SER A 23 -3.00 2.99 -9.00
CA SER A 23 -3.95 4.10 -8.93
C SER A 23 -4.77 4.19 -10.21
N ILE A 24 -4.17 4.01 -11.39
CA ILE A 24 -4.91 3.95 -12.67
C ILE A 24 -5.92 2.80 -12.65
N VAL A 25 -5.51 1.59 -12.26
CA VAL A 25 -6.41 0.42 -12.23
C VAL A 25 -7.60 0.64 -11.29
N TYR A 26 -7.38 1.23 -10.12
CA TYR A 26 -8.43 1.51 -9.15
C TYR A 26 -9.36 2.64 -9.61
N TRP A 27 -8.80 3.67 -10.23
CA TRP A 27 -9.57 4.77 -10.81
C TRP A 27 -10.47 4.28 -11.95
N VAL A 28 -9.94 3.46 -12.87
CA VAL A 28 -10.73 2.84 -13.97
C VAL A 28 -11.84 1.93 -13.44
N LYS A 29 -11.59 1.21 -12.34
CA LYS A 29 -12.60 0.37 -11.68
C LYS A 29 -13.63 1.18 -10.87
N GLN A 30 -13.55 2.51 -10.88
CA GLN A 30 -14.36 3.45 -10.07
C GLN A 30 -14.36 3.14 -8.56
N ARG A 31 -13.43 2.31 -8.08
CA ARG A 31 -13.37 1.88 -6.69
C ARG A 31 -12.42 2.81 -5.94
N PHE A 32 -12.95 3.56 -4.97
CA PHE A 32 -12.22 4.62 -4.26
C PHE A 32 -11.66 5.69 -5.22
N SER A 33 -12.47 6.11 -6.20
CA SER A 33 -12.07 7.00 -7.31
C SER A 33 -11.33 8.27 -6.84
N ALA A 34 -11.80 8.93 -5.77
CA ALA A 34 -11.16 10.13 -5.25
C ALA A 34 -9.76 9.86 -4.66
N LEU A 35 -9.60 8.79 -3.85
CA LEU A 35 -8.29 8.44 -3.29
C LEU A 35 -7.32 7.98 -4.38
N ALA A 36 -7.81 7.21 -5.37
CA ALA A 36 -7.00 6.78 -6.50
C ALA A 36 -6.53 7.96 -7.36
N ALA A 37 -7.40 8.95 -7.60
CA ALA A 37 -7.03 10.17 -8.32
C ALA A 37 -5.97 10.98 -7.57
N ILE A 38 -6.11 11.14 -6.25
CA ILE A 38 -5.10 11.82 -5.42
C ILE A 38 -3.77 11.06 -5.46
N ALA A 39 -3.78 9.74 -5.32
CA ALA A 39 -2.58 8.90 -5.40
C ALA A 39 -1.90 9.01 -6.78
N MET A 40 -2.69 9.06 -7.86
CA MET A 40 -2.18 9.26 -9.21
C MET A 40 -1.46 10.61 -9.34
N ILE A 41 -2.11 11.70 -8.93
CA ILE A 41 -1.53 13.05 -8.98
C ILE A 41 -0.27 13.12 -8.13
N LEU A 42 -0.32 12.63 -6.89
CA LEU A 42 0.82 12.63 -5.97
C LEU A 42 1.99 11.79 -6.50
N SER A 43 1.72 10.67 -7.20
CA SER A 43 2.79 9.85 -7.78
C SER A 43 3.58 10.55 -8.88
N LEU A 44 2.99 11.55 -9.55
CA LEU A 44 3.66 12.38 -10.55
C LEU A 44 4.25 13.64 -9.94
N LEU A 45 3.51 14.26 -9.02
CA LEU A 45 3.86 15.54 -8.42
C LEU A 45 5.03 15.39 -7.43
N ILE A 46 5.05 14.34 -6.60
CA ILE A 46 6.09 14.17 -5.58
C ILE A 46 7.48 13.99 -6.19
N PRO A 47 7.71 13.11 -7.20
CA PRO A 47 9.02 12.99 -7.83
C PRO A 47 9.48 14.31 -8.46
N LEU A 48 8.56 15.03 -9.11
CA LEU A 48 8.86 16.29 -9.76
C LEU A 48 9.23 17.39 -8.74
N VAL A 49 8.39 17.58 -7.72
CA VAL A 49 8.62 18.58 -6.68
C VAL A 49 9.85 18.22 -5.85
N SER A 50 10.05 16.94 -5.51
CA SER A 50 11.23 16.46 -4.81
C SER A 50 12.51 16.71 -5.64
N PHE A 51 12.46 16.53 -6.95
CA PHE A 51 13.58 16.82 -7.84
C PHE A 51 13.91 18.32 -7.85
N VAL A 52 12.92 19.19 -8.07
CA VAL A 52 13.10 20.65 -8.07
C VAL A 52 13.59 21.15 -6.71
N TYR A 53 13.03 20.61 -5.62
CA TYR A 53 13.37 21.00 -4.26
C TYR A 53 14.80 20.58 -3.89
N THR A 54 15.21 19.35 -4.25
CA THR A 54 16.57 18.88 -3.99
C THR A 54 17.61 19.49 -4.93
N ALA A 55 17.22 20.02 -6.10
CA ALA A 55 18.10 20.78 -6.99
C ALA A 55 18.56 22.12 -6.38
N GLN A 56 17.83 22.67 -5.40
CA GLN A 56 18.20 23.91 -4.71
C GLN A 56 19.30 23.72 -3.66
N ARG A 57 19.73 22.48 -3.39
CA ARG A 57 20.78 22.19 -2.42
C ARG A 57 22.12 22.75 -2.91
N LYS A 58 22.87 23.39 -2.00
CA LYS A 58 24.22 23.89 -2.30
C LYS A 58 25.27 22.77 -2.25
N THR A 59 25.12 21.84 -1.30
CA THR A 59 26.02 20.69 -1.06
C THR A 59 25.26 19.57 -0.32
N GLY A 60 25.83 18.36 -0.27
CA GLY A 60 25.30 17.25 0.54
C GLY A 60 24.26 16.36 -0.14
N ASN A 61 23.76 15.36 0.59
CA ASN A 61 22.78 14.38 0.11
C ASN A 61 21.36 15.00 0.05
N GLY A 62 20.60 14.69 -1.00
CA GLY A 62 19.25 15.23 -1.20
C GLY A 62 18.26 14.70 -0.15
N TYR A 63 18.49 13.49 0.35
CA TYR A 63 17.71 12.91 1.44
C TYR A 63 17.97 13.63 2.77
N GLU A 64 19.23 13.89 3.10
CA GLU A 64 19.61 14.62 4.31
C GLU A 64 19.12 16.06 4.27
N PHE A 65 19.26 16.72 3.11
CA PHE A 65 18.73 18.07 2.89
C PHE A 65 17.21 18.12 3.09
N MET A 66 16.48 17.10 2.62
CA MET A 66 15.04 17.03 2.83
C MET A 66 14.71 16.86 4.32
N LEU A 67 15.40 15.96 5.04
CA LEU A 67 15.19 15.76 6.47
C LEU A 67 15.51 17.00 7.30
N GLU A 68 16.64 17.66 7.04
CA GLU A 68 17.03 18.91 7.68
C GLU A 68 15.93 19.96 7.50
N LYS A 69 15.40 20.10 6.28
CA LYS A 69 14.32 21.05 6.00
C LYS A 69 12.98 20.67 6.62
N VAL A 70 12.71 19.38 6.87
CA VAL A 70 11.55 18.95 7.65
C VAL A 70 11.69 19.39 9.11
N PHE A 71 12.88 19.25 9.70
CA PHE A 71 13.16 19.72 11.07
C PHE A 71 13.13 21.25 11.19
N ASP A 72 13.52 21.97 10.14
CA ASP A 72 13.39 23.43 10.03
C ASP A 72 11.93 23.91 9.81
N LEU A 73 10.95 23.00 9.87
CA LEU A 73 9.53 23.28 9.64
C LEU A 73 9.23 23.92 8.27
N ASN A 74 10.02 23.60 7.25
CA ASN A 74 9.75 24.09 5.90
C ASN A 74 8.47 23.45 5.34
N GLY A 75 7.49 24.29 5.00
CA GLY A 75 6.18 23.82 4.53
C GLY A 75 6.22 22.92 3.28
N LEU A 76 7.17 23.13 2.37
CA LEU A 76 7.33 22.28 1.19
C LEU A 76 7.89 20.91 1.55
N ALA A 77 8.88 20.86 2.45
CA ALA A 77 9.46 19.61 2.92
C ALA A 77 8.45 18.77 3.71
N ILE A 78 7.64 19.40 4.56
CA ILE A 78 6.54 18.75 5.28
C ILE A 78 5.50 18.21 4.30
N THR A 79 5.10 19.00 3.31
CA THR A 79 4.11 18.59 2.29
C THR A 79 4.61 17.36 1.51
N LEU A 80 5.88 17.37 1.10
CA LEU A 80 6.51 16.21 0.46
C LEU A 80 6.51 14.98 1.38
N MET A 81 6.84 15.15 2.66
CA MET A 81 6.84 14.06 3.65
C MET A 81 5.45 13.44 3.82
N ILE A 82 4.41 14.27 3.95
CA ILE A 82 3.01 13.81 4.02
C ILE A 82 2.64 13.07 2.74
N GLY A 83 3.06 13.56 1.58
CA GLY A 83 2.85 12.90 0.29
C GLY A 83 3.47 11.50 0.23
N TYR A 84 4.71 11.35 0.72
CA TYR A 84 5.36 10.04 0.80
C TYR A 84 4.61 9.08 1.73
N VAL A 85 4.18 9.55 2.90
CA VAL A 85 3.37 8.76 3.84
C VAL A 85 2.06 8.32 3.18
N TYR A 86 1.41 9.20 2.42
CA TYR A 86 0.20 8.88 1.68
C TYR A 86 0.43 7.78 0.65
N ILE A 87 1.49 7.87 -0.17
CA ILE A 87 1.83 6.84 -1.16
C ILE A 87 2.08 5.47 -0.50
N ILE A 88 2.80 5.46 0.63
CA ILE A 88 3.05 4.22 1.38
C ILE A 88 1.72 3.64 1.90
N GLY A 89 0.87 4.48 2.48
CA GLY A 89 -0.46 4.07 2.94
C GLY A 89 -1.33 3.50 1.82
N TRP A 90 -1.32 4.14 0.65
CA TRP A 90 -2.02 3.67 -0.54
C TRP A 90 -1.50 2.32 -1.03
N LEU A 91 -0.17 2.14 -1.09
CA LEU A 91 0.42 0.86 -1.46
C LEU A 91 0.03 -0.26 -0.51
N ILE A 92 0.09 -0.02 0.80
CA ILE A 92 -0.35 -1.00 1.81
C ILE A 92 -1.81 -1.36 1.60
N PHE A 93 -2.66 -0.38 1.31
CA PHE A 93 -4.07 -0.59 1.03
C PHE A 93 -4.29 -1.48 -0.21
N VAL A 94 -3.64 -1.15 -1.32
CA VAL A 94 -3.70 -1.92 -2.58
C VAL A 94 -3.18 -3.35 -2.37
N ILE A 95 -2.04 -3.50 -1.71
CA ILE A 95 -1.44 -4.80 -1.39
C ILE A 95 -2.41 -5.62 -0.53
N THR A 96 -3.00 -5.03 0.52
CA THR A 96 -3.93 -5.73 1.41
C THR A 96 -5.17 -6.21 0.66
N GLU A 97 -5.74 -5.39 -0.23
CA GLU A 97 -6.88 -5.81 -1.03
C GLU A 97 -6.50 -6.90 -2.04
N LEU A 98 -5.35 -6.78 -2.70
CA LEU A 98 -4.83 -7.80 -3.61
C LEU A 98 -4.59 -9.13 -2.89
N LEU A 99 -3.97 -9.11 -1.71
CA LEU A 99 -3.77 -10.29 -0.87
C LEU A 99 -5.12 -10.91 -0.49
N THR A 100 -6.09 -10.09 -0.10
CA THR A 100 -7.44 -10.57 0.25
C THR A 100 -8.11 -11.28 -0.93
N ARG A 101 -8.00 -10.72 -2.14
CA ARG A 101 -8.52 -11.35 -3.37
C ARG A 101 -7.76 -12.61 -3.73
N LEU A 102 -6.42 -12.59 -3.61
CA LEU A 102 -5.55 -13.72 -3.92
C LEU A 102 -5.81 -14.91 -2.98
N TYR A 103 -6.06 -14.62 -1.70
CA TYR A 103 -6.39 -15.63 -0.69
C TYR A 103 -7.78 -16.27 -0.92
N HIS A 104 -8.68 -15.57 -1.62
CA HIS A 104 -9.99 -16.11 -1.98
C HIS A 104 -9.91 -17.14 -3.12
N VAL A 105 -8.79 -17.23 -3.83
CA VAL A 105 -8.57 -18.24 -4.87
C VAL A 105 -8.20 -19.57 -4.20
N PRO A 106 -9.03 -20.62 -4.32
CA PRO A 106 -8.83 -21.89 -3.59
C PRO A 106 -7.49 -22.55 -3.92
N PHE A 107 -7.07 -22.47 -5.18
CA PHE A 107 -5.78 -23.02 -5.66
C PHE A 107 -4.56 -22.40 -4.98
N ILE A 108 -4.62 -21.10 -4.66
CA ILE A 108 -3.51 -20.37 -4.05
C ILE A 108 -3.48 -20.62 -2.54
N ASN A 109 -4.64 -20.71 -1.90
CA ASN A 109 -4.72 -21.06 -0.48
C ASN A 109 -4.14 -22.46 -0.21
N GLU A 110 -4.44 -23.44 -1.06
CA GLU A 110 -3.90 -24.80 -0.92
C GLU A 110 -2.38 -24.86 -1.11
N LYS A 111 -1.79 -24.10 -2.04
CA LYS A 111 -0.33 -24.04 -2.22
C LYS A 111 0.39 -23.18 -1.19
N LEU A 112 -0.22 -22.10 -0.71
CA LEU A 112 0.38 -21.21 0.28
C LEU A 112 0.39 -21.84 1.67
N LYS A 113 -0.62 -22.62 2.03
CA LYS A 113 -0.73 -23.26 3.35
C LYS A 113 0.53 -24.07 3.75
N PRO A 114 1.08 -24.98 2.92
CA PRO A 114 2.31 -25.70 3.25
C PRO A 114 3.57 -24.81 3.21
N MET A 115 3.61 -23.76 2.38
CA MET A 115 4.72 -22.80 2.38
C MET A 115 4.76 -21.97 3.66
N PHE A 116 3.59 -21.51 4.13
CA PHE A 116 3.47 -20.76 5.37
C PHE A 116 3.83 -21.61 6.58
N GLN A 117 3.46 -22.89 6.62
CA GLN A 117 3.87 -23.81 7.68
C GLN A 117 5.39 -23.95 7.74
N LYS A 118 6.06 -24.13 6.59
CA LYS A 118 7.53 -24.21 6.53
C LYS A 118 8.20 -22.90 6.96
N MET A 119 7.64 -21.76 6.59
CA MET A 119 8.12 -20.46 7.07
C MET A 119 7.91 -20.31 8.57
N GLU A 120 6.75 -20.67 9.11
CA GLU A 120 6.46 -20.56 10.54
C GLU A 120 7.46 -21.38 11.37
N GLU A 121 7.77 -22.61 10.95
CA GLU A 121 8.83 -23.41 11.57
C GLU A 121 10.20 -22.73 11.54
N HIS A 122 10.56 -22.14 10.39
CA HIS A 122 11.85 -21.48 10.21
C HIS A 122 11.99 -20.18 11.04
N TRP A 123 10.89 -19.46 11.23
CA TRP A 123 10.84 -18.20 11.97
C TRP A 123 10.79 -18.44 13.49
N ILE A 124 10.06 -19.47 13.95
CA ILE A 124 10.09 -19.93 15.35
C ILE A 124 11.51 -20.33 15.72
N LYS A 125 12.22 -21.04 14.83
CA LYS A 125 13.61 -21.45 15.04
C LYS A 125 14.59 -20.28 15.13
N LYS A 126 14.27 -19.13 14.51
CA LYS A 126 15.08 -17.90 14.55
C LYS A 126 14.71 -16.92 15.67
N GLY A 127 13.73 -17.26 16.53
CA GLY A 127 13.38 -16.43 17.69
C GLY A 127 12.72 -15.09 17.34
N ILE A 128 12.21 -14.93 16.12
CA ILE A 128 11.49 -13.71 15.71
C ILE A 128 10.05 -13.84 16.24
N PRO A 129 9.55 -12.90 17.06
CA PRO A 129 8.24 -13.03 17.69
C PRO A 129 7.16 -13.20 16.62
N PRO A 130 6.15 -14.05 16.87
CA PRO A 130 5.29 -14.50 15.82
C PRO A 130 4.37 -13.35 15.37
N LEU A 131 4.40 -13.07 14.06
CA LEU A 131 3.44 -12.25 13.31
C LEU A 131 1.97 -12.69 13.48
N LYS A 132 1.71 -13.70 14.32
CA LYS A 132 0.41 -14.24 14.70
C LYS A 132 -0.58 -13.17 15.12
N ARG A 133 -0.16 -12.12 15.85
CA ARG A 133 -1.04 -10.99 16.23
C ARG A 133 -1.45 -10.13 15.03
N PHE A 134 -0.52 -9.86 14.12
CA PHE A 134 -0.81 -9.04 12.93
C PHE A 134 -1.72 -9.81 11.95
N PHE A 135 -1.43 -11.10 11.72
CA PHE A 135 -2.26 -11.95 10.88
C PHE A 135 -3.60 -12.32 11.52
N SER A 136 -3.67 -12.50 12.86
CA SER A 136 -4.96 -12.73 13.53
C SER A 136 -5.86 -11.49 13.42
N LEU A 137 -5.30 -10.28 13.54
CA LEU A 137 -6.05 -9.04 13.35
C LEU A 137 -6.55 -8.89 11.90
N ILE A 138 -5.75 -9.30 10.91
CA ILE A 138 -6.20 -9.38 9.50
C ILE A 138 -7.31 -10.42 9.34
N ARG A 139 -7.17 -11.58 10.00
CA ARG A 139 -8.15 -12.69 9.96
C ARG A 139 -9.48 -12.33 10.64
N GLU A 140 -9.43 -11.55 11.72
CA GLU A 140 -10.59 -11.16 12.53
C GLU A 140 -11.35 -9.97 11.93
N LYS A 141 -10.65 -9.03 11.27
CA LYS A 141 -11.27 -7.90 10.57
C LYS A 141 -11.86 -8.23 9.19
N LEU A 142 -11.83 -9.50 8.77
CA LEU A 142 -12.52 -9.94 7.54
C LEU A 142 -14.03 -9.97 7.79
N PRO A 143 -14.83 -9.09 7.16
CA PRO A 143 -16.27 -9.10 7.36
C PRO A 143 -16.84 -10.41 6.80
N LYS A 144 -17.62 -11.13 7.62
CA LYS A 144 -18.60 -12.14 7.21
C LYS A 144 -19.67 -11.51 6.30
N ARG A 145 -19.29 -10.99 5.13
CA ARG A 145 -20.23 -10.40 4.14
C ARG A 145 -21.01 -11.45 3.35
N ARG A 146 -20.92 -12.73 3.72
CA ARG A 146 -21.65 -13.83 3.09
C ARG A 146 -23.00 -14.19 3.72
N LYS A 147 -23.43 -13.56 4.82
CA LYS A 147 -24.79 -13.84 5.36
C LYS A 147 -25.84 -12.79 5.00
N LYS A 148 -25.47 -11.51 4.89
CA LYS A 148 -26.47 -10.46 4.65
C LYS A 148 -26.99 -10.42 3.20
N ALA A 149 -26.19 -10.79 2.20
CA ALA A 149 -26.63 -10.74 0.80
C ALA A 149 -27.64 -11.84 0.44
N ASP A 150 -27.51 -13.03 1.02
CA ASP A 150 -28.45 -14.13 0.79
C ASP A 150 -29.78 -13.92 1.54
N GLU A 151 -29.75 -13.36 2.76
CA GLU A 151 -30.98 -13.02 3.52
C GLU A 151 -31.80 -11.89 2.85
N THR A 152 -31.14 -10.92 2.20
CA THR A 152 -31.86 -9.82 1.53
C THR A 152 -32.54 -10.26 0.22
N LEU A 153 -31.98 -11.28 -0.46
CA LEU A 153 -32.57 -11.86 -1.68
C LEU A 153 -33.75 -12.79 -1.37
N GLU A 154 -33.75 -13.48 -0.22
CA GLU A 154 -34.88 -14.30 0.23
C GLU A 154 -36.09 -13.46 0.68
N GLU A 155 -35.87 -12.27 1.27
CA GLU A 155 -36.96 -11.37 1.67
C GLU A 155 -37.67 -10.72 0.47
N GLU A 156 -36.94 -10.31 -0.58
CA GLU A 156 -37.55 -9.79 -1.81
C GLU A 156 -38.34 -10.87 -2.57
N HIS A 157 -37.85 -12.12 -2.58
CA HIS A 157 -38.57 -13.21 -3.25
C HIS A 157 -39.88 -13.58 -2.55
N LYS A 158 -39.96 -13.43 -1.23
CA LYS A 158 -41.20 -13.66 -0.47
C LYS A 158 -42.23 -12.53 -0.61
N GLN A 159 -41.79 -11.28 -0.80
CA GLN A 159 -42.70 -10.14 -0.97
C GLN A 159 -43.31 -10.06 -2.38
N SER A 160 -42.70 -10.62 -3.42
CA SER A 160 -43.29 -10.65 -4.78
C SER A 160 -44.31 -11.78 -5.02
N SER A 161 -44.50 -12.67 -4.04
CA SER A 161 -45.41 -13.83 -4.12
C SER A 161 -46.69 -13.69 -3.27
N GLN A 162 -46.94 -12.50 -2.70
CA GLN A 162 -48.22 -12.12 -2.07
C GLN A 162 -48.90 -11.03 -2.90
#